data_AF-A0AA96JTF0-F1
#
_entry.id   AF-A0AA96JTF0-F1
#
_cell.length_a   1.000
_cell.length_b   1.000
_cell.length_c   1.000
_cell.angle_alpha   90.00
_cell.angle_beta   90.00
_cell.angle_gamma   90.00
#
_symmetry.space_group_name_H-M   'P 1'
#
loop_
_entity.id
_entity.type
_entity.pdbx_description
1 polymer ?
#
loop_
_entity_poly.entity_id
_entity_poly.type
_entity_poly.pdbx_seq_one_letter_code
_entity_poly.pdbx_strand_id
1 'polypeptide(L)'
;MPIAEDPEPRPAEGRDPDGADPSGTGGKDPFADLVLDEEFVRGATVKEQAGRTRMLAARWKHTPPVDPGGRRSVNDGPRKAGRFRRKPQPLDARDDPRPRRRFEGRTALYVLLTVTVLLGALNVDAVKSWFTNGSEGSSPRGPVPTAAPETARPTAAPPKTAAQQPTVDHPWAGSPAEDWPTSIDVFGPKDPPPAIGAFTAEQVAAQVKLVKDYLAAANLDPKTVAGGRPEAALAMIERETRDELEAGLAHPTEENDPTGRFSRFDPREAIPVNDTVKIQGRITVDGDGDGGVVVHTDFTFVYALRPGPEAAQRAASPRPTASAGPGSPLPAPKDGTAKPVGLVVPAAGVAGDTWTARTIVRRVDDYRFHDPARYRNNPKKINFGSSKSESGNSACNVHDGYFHPQFEQFARPLPGQTGPATDPYDRNRELQGDGDCGTISRS
;
A
#
# COMPACT_ATOMS: atom_id res chain seq x y z
N MET A 1 -51.34 -17.46 -20.78
CA MET A 1 -50.47 -17.89 -21.91
C MET A 1 -49.28 -18.59 -21.29
N PRO A 2 -49.03 -19.88 -21.61
CA PRO A 2 -47.92 -20.61 -21.03
C PRO A 2 -46.59 -20.02 -21.49
N ILE A 3 -45.59 -20.16 -20.61
CA ILE A 3 -44.20 -19.76 -20.80
C ILE A 3 -43.64 -20.56 -21.98
N ALA A 4 -43.06 -19.87 -22.96
CA ALA A 4 -42.37 -20.51 -24.06
C ALA A 4 -41.18 -21.31 -23.52
N GLU A 5 -41.09 -22.55 -23.96
CA GLU A 5 -40.05 -23.54 -23.65
C GLU A 5 -38.64 -22.97 -23.93
N ASP A 6 -37.69 -23.28 -23.03
CA ASP A 6 -36.27 -23.09 -23.29
C ASP A 6 -35.88 -23.93 -24.52
N PRO A 7 -35.16 -23.38 -25.52
CA PRO A 7 -34.69 -24.20 -26.63
C PRO A 7 -33.65 -25.20 -26.11
N GLU A 8 -33.91 -26.49 -26.28
CA GLU A 8 -32.95 -27.55 -25.98
C GLU A 8 -31.61 -27.31 -26.70
N PRO A 9 -30.47 -27.63 -26.06
CA PRO A 9 -29.18 -27.57 -26.71
C PRO A 9 -29.15 -28.59 -27.85
N ARG A 10 -28.92 -28.12 -29.08
CA ARG A 10 -28.70 -29.00 -30.23
C ARG A 10 -27.57 -30.00 -29.90
N PRO A 11 -27.75 -31.30 -30.21
CA PRO A 11 -26.66 -32.25 -30.06
C PRO A 11 -25.53 -31.83 -30.99
N ALA A 12 -24.30 -31.97 -30.50
CA ALA A 12 -23.11 -31.82 -31.32
C ALA A 12 -23.13 -32.90 -32.41
N GLU A 13 -23.60 -32.55 -33.60
CA GLU A 13 -23.40 -33.38 -34.78
C GLU A 13 -21.91 -33.56 -35.03
N GLY A 14 -21.58 -34.81 -35.37
CA GLY A 14 -20.24 -35.37 -35.33
C GLY A 14 -19.23 -34.58 -36.13
N ARG A 15 -18.03 -34.50 -35.56
CA ARG A 15 -16.80 -34.26 -36.30
C ARG A 15 -16.56 -35.50 -37.15
N ASP A 16 -16.92 -35.46 -38.43
CA ASP A 16 -16.50 -36.47 -39.40
C ASP A 16 -14.96 -36.50 -39.48
N PRO A 17 -14.30 -37.68 -39.53
CA PRO A 17 -12.85 -37.76 -39.51
C PRO A 17 -12.18 -37.42 -40.85
N ASP A 18 -12.94 -37.24 -41.93
CA ASP A 18 -12.42 -36.92 -43.25
C ASP A 18 -12.96 -35.54 -43.70
N GLY A 19 -12.12 -34.52 -43.56
CA GLY A 19 -12.48 -33.12 -43.78
C GLY A 19 -12.91 -32.78 -45.21
N ALA A 20 -14.21 -32.75 -45.45
CA ALA A 20 -14.79 -32.11 -46.64
C ALA A 20 -16.01 -31.27 -46.25
N ASP A 21 -15.93 -29.98 -46.55
CA ASP A 21 -16.97 -28.96 -46.33
C ASP A 21 -18.18 -29.19 -47.28
N PRO A 22 -19.42 -29.23 -46.76
CA PRO A 22 -20.62 -29.50 -47.56
C PRO A 22 -21.09 -28.31 -48.45
N SER A 23 -20.39 -27.17 -48.46
CA SER A 23 -20.80 -25.99 -49.23
C SER A 23 -20.36 -25.97 -50.70
N GLY A 24 -19.57 -26.94 -51.17
CA GLY A 24 -19.37 -27.17 -52.62
C GLY A 24 -18.66 -26.05 -53.40
N THR A 25 -18.01 -25.09 -52.73
CA THR A 25 -17.14 -24.11 -53.38
C THR A 25 -15.75 -24.18 -52.75
N GLY A 26 -14.80 -24.81 -53.45
CA GLY A 26 -13.38 -24.89 -53.07
C GLY A 26 -12.63 -23.56 -53.16
N GLY A 27 -13.22 -22.48 -52.63
CA GLY A 27 -12.54 -21.21 -52.42
C GLY A 27 -11.86 -21.22 -51.06
N LYS A 28 -10.62 -20.73 -51.00
CA LYS A 28 -9.95 -20.45 -49.72
C LYS A 28 -10.89 -19.60 -48.86
N ASP A 29 -11.02 -19.96 -47.58
CA ASP A 29 -11.75 -19.15 -46.61
C ASP A 29 -11.21 -17.70 -46.67
N PRO A 30 -12.03 -16.72 -47.07
CA PRO A 30 -11.59 -15.35 -47.28
C PRO A 30 -11.10 -14.67 -45.99
N PHE A 31 -11.28 -15.32 -44.84
CA PHE A 31 -10.85 -14.83 -43.53
C PHE A 31 -9.63 -15.57 -42.97
N ALA A 32 -9.12 -16.60 -43.65
CA ALA A 32 -7.99 -17.41 -43.15
C ALA A 32 -6.69 -16.60 -42.97
N ASP A 33 -6.50 -15.54 -43.75
CA ASP A 33 -5.32 -14.67 -43.71
C ASP A 33 -5.57 -13.34 -42.97
N LEU A 34 -6.74 -13.16 -42.33
CA LEU A 34 -7.09 -11.91 -41.65
C LEU A 34 -6.47 -11.87 -40.25
N VAL A 35 -5.38 -11.10 -40.09
CA VAL A 35 -4.73 -10.88 -38.80
C VAL A 35 -5.36 -9.67 -38.10
N LEU A 36 -6.07 -9.91 -37.00
CA LEU A 36 -6.73 -8.88 -36.18
C LEU A 36 -5.75 -8.30 -35.16
N ASP A 37 -4.80 -7.50 -35.63
CA ASP A 37 -3.82 -6.83 -34.78
C ASP A 37 -4.39 -5.55 -34.12
N GLU A 38 -3.59 -4.95 -33.24
CA GLU A 38 -4.02 -3.79 -32.46
C GLU A 38 -4.17 -2.52 -33.31
N GLU A 39 -3.49 -2.44 -34.47
CA GLU A 39 -3.72 -1.36 -35.45
C GLU A 39 -5.08 -1.50 -36.13
N PHE A 40 -5.48 -2.71 -36.53
CA PHE A 40 -6.79 -2.98 -37.12
C PHE A 40 -7.93 -2.56 -36.18
N VAL A 41 -7.82 -2.89 -34.89
CA VAL A 41 -8.82 -2.51 -33.87
C VAL A 41 -8.88 -0.99 -33.67
N ARG A 42 -7.72 -0.30 -33.70
CA ARG A 42 -7.66 1.16 -33.54
C ARG A 42 -8.13 1.92 -34.79
N GLY A 43 -8.03 1.32 -35.98
CA GLY A 43 -8.45 1.89 -37.26
C GLY A 43 -9.96 1.83 -37.54
N ALA A 44 -10.75 1.11 -36.74
CA ALA A 44 -12.19 0.96 -36.93
C ALA A 44 -12.93 2.31 -36.81
N THR A 45 -13.48 2.79 -37.92
CA THR A 45 -14.23 4.06 -38.02
C THR A 45 -15.68 3.94 -37.55
N VAL A 46 -16.24 2.72 -37.56
CA VAL A 46 -17.61 2.45 -37.13
C VAL A 46 -17.59 1.79 -35.75
N LYS A 47 -17.99 2.55 -34.72
CA LYS A 47 -18.15 2.03 -33.36
C LYS A 47 -19.63 1.77 -33.10
N GLU A 48 -19.99 0.49 -33.11
CA GLU A 48 -21.33 0.06 -32.74
C GLU A 48 -21.40 -0.26 -31.24
N GLN A 49 -22.57 -0.04 -30.63
CA GLN A 49 -22.82 -0.43 -29.25
C GLN A 49 -22.72 -1.95 -29.11
N ALA A 50 -22.12 -2.43 -28.03
CA ALA A 50 -22.06 -3.85 -27.70
C ALA A 50 -23.49 -4.46 -27.75
N GLY A 51 -23.61 -5.71 -28.22
CA GLY A 51 -24.91 -6.37 -28.40
C GLY A 51 -25.79 -6.34 -27.14
N ARG A 52 -25.18 -6.49 -25.96
CA ARG A 52 -25.86 -6.37 -24.66
C ARG A 52 -26.47 -4.98 -24.42
N THR A 53 -25.78 -3.91 -24.85
CA THR A 53 -26.27 -2.54 -24.72
C THR A 53 -27.43 -2.27 -25.66
N ARG A 54 -27.39 -2.82 -26.89
CA ARG A 54 -28.53 -2.75 -27.83
C ARG A 54 -29.76 -3.47 -27.29
N MET A 55 -29.58 -4.67 -26.72
CA MET A 55 -30.66 -5.42 -26.07
C MET A 55 -31.25 -4.68 -24.86
N LEU A 56 -30.41 -4.11 -24.00
CA LEU A 56 -30.88 -3.33 -22.85
C LEU A 56 -31.61 -2.05 -23.28
N ALA A 57 -31.08 -1.32 -24.26
CA ALA A 57 -31.72 -0.12 -24.81
C ALA A 57 -33.09 -0.45 -25.45
N ALA A 58 -33.19 -1.57 -26.19
CA ALA A 58 -34.46 -2.04 -26.73
C ALA A 58 -35.44 -2.44 -25.63
N ARG A 59 -34.98 -3.16 -24.59
CA ARG A 59 -35.80 -3.53 -23.43
C ARG A 59 -36.29 -2.30 -22.67
N TRP A 60 -35.44 -1.29 -22.45
CA TRP A 60 -35.77 -0.07 -21.71
C TRP A 60 -36.64 0.91 -22.49
N LYS A 61 -36.66 0.82 -23.83
CA LYS A 61 -37.60 1.59 -24.67
C LYS A 61 -39.06 1.23 -24.39
N HIS A 62 -39.32 -0.03 -24.01
CA HIS A 62 -40.65 -0.53 -23.74
C HIS A 62 -40.93 -0.76 -22.24
N THR A 63 -39.89 -1.00 -21.45
CA THR A 63 -39.98 -1.20 -19.99
C THR A 63 -38.87 -0.42 -19.29
N PRO A 64 -39.07 0.87 -18.99
CA PRO A 64 -38.08 1.64 -18.25
C PRO A 64 -37.89 1.02 -16.85
N PRO A 65 -36.66 0.98 -16.33
CA PRO A 65 -36.40 0.43 -15.01
C PRO A 65 -37.16 1.22 -13.95
N VAL A 66 -37.89 0.51 -13.09
CA VAL A 66 -38.57 1.10 -11.93
C VAL A 66 -37.53 1.32 -10.85
N ASP A 67 -37.32 2.58 -10.46
CA ASP A 67 -36.42 2.95 -9.37
C ASP A 67 -36.92 2.33 -8.06
N PRO A 68 -36.13 1.48 -7.36
CA PRO A 68 -36.48 0.99 -6.04
C PRO A 68 -36.25 2.10 -5.00
N GLY A 69 -37.03 3.18 -5.12
CA GLY A 69 -37.34 4.17 -4.08
C GLY A 69 -36.19 4.65 -3.20
N GLY A 70 -34.97 4.81 -3.73
CA GLY A 70 -33.79 4.96 -2.88
C GLY A 70 -32.81 6.07 -3.25
N ARG A 71 -32.86 6.65 -4.45
CA ARG A 71 -31.97 7.76 -4.81
C ARG A 71 -32.70 8.77 -5.69
N ARG A 72 -32.70 10.04 -5.24
CA ARG A 72 -33.17 11.19 -6.03
C ARG A 72 -32.50 11.14 -7.40
N SER A 73 -33.29 11.04 -8.46
CA SER A 73 -32.79 11.13 -9.82
C SER A 73 -32.15 12.49 -10.05
N VAL A 74 -30.93 12.50 -10.58
CA VAL A 74 -30.13 13.69 -10.94
C VAL A 74 -30.72 14.53 -12.11
N ASN A 75 -31.98 14.34 -12.46
CA ASN A 75 -32.68 15.10 -13.50
C ASN A 75 -33.72 16.10 -12.96
N ASP A 76 -33.82 16.30 -11.65
CA ASP A 76 -34.56 17.46 -11.11
C ASP A 76 -33.69 18.72 -11.18
N GLY A 77 -33.80 19.44 -12.30
CA GLY A 77 -33.19 20.77 -12.46
C GLY A 77 -33.69 21.76 -11.38
N PRO A 78 -32.94 22.84 -11.10
CA PRO A 78 -33.26 23.74 -10.00
C PRO A 78 -34.58 24.49 -10.27
N ARG A 79 -35.60 24.20 -9.46
CA ARG A 79 -36.85 24.97 -9.45
C ARG A 79 -36.61 26.36 -8.86
N LYS A 80 -36.93 27.41 -9.62
CA LYS A 80 -36.92 28.81 -9.17
C LYS A 80 -37.86 28.98 -7.96
N ALA A 81 -37.34 29.56 -6.88
CA ALA A 81 -38.11 29.88 -5.69
C ALA A 81 -39.12 31.00 -5.98
N GLY A 82 -40.39 30.63 -6.17
CA GLY A 82 -41.52 31.56 -6.17
C GLY A 82 -41.81 32.01 -4.73
N ARG A 83 -41.73 33.32 -4.48
CA ARG A 83 -42.17 33.92 -3.21
C ARG A 83 -43.70 33.84 -3.13
N PHE A 84 -44.18 33.59 -1.92
CA PHE A 84 -45.59 33.57 -1.51
C PHE A 84 -46.40 32.35 -1.94
N ARG A 85 -46.55 31.39 -1.02
CA ARG A 85 -47.86 30.80 -0.75
C ARG A 85 -47.98 30.32 0.70
N ARG A 86 -49.18 30.58 1.23
CA ARG A 86 -49.61 30.50 2.64
C ARG A 86 -49.60 29.05 3.15
N LYS A 87 -49.25 28.88 4.43
CA LYS A 87 -49.42 27.60 5.15
C LYS A 87 -50.91 27.25 5.27
N PRO A 88 -51.33 25.99 5.07
CA PRO A 88 -52.67 25.55 5.44
C PRO A 88 -52.75 25.38 6.97
N GLN A 89 -53.87 25.81 7.53
CA GLN A 89 -54.22 25.72 8.95
C GLN A 89 -54.90 24.36 9.22
N PRO A 90 -54.48 23.57 10.22
CA PRO A 90 -55.22 22.40 10.63
C PRO A 90 -56.48 22.82 11.39
N LEU A 91 -57.62 22.21 11.03
CA LEU A 91 -58.89 22.30 11.72
C LEU A 91 -58.81 21.62 13.10
N ASP A 92 -59.37 22.31 14.09
CA ASP A 92 -59.44 21.88 15.49
C ASP A 92 -60.30 20.63 15.71
N ALA A 93 -59.79 19.70 16.52
CA ALA A 93 -60.57 18.69 17.21
C ALA A 93 -60.28 18.77 18.71
N ARG A 94 -61.15 19.53 19.40
CA ARG A 94 -61.71 19.32 20.74
C ARG A 94 -60.77 19.12 21.96
N ASP A 95 -60.75 20.18 22.77
CA ASP A 95 -60.77 20.27 24.25
C ASP A 95 -59.75 19.51 25.12
N ASP A 96 -58.78 20.26 25.67
CA ASP A 96 -58.56 20.35 27.13
C ASP A 96 -57.59 21.51 27.50
N PRO A 97 -57.85 22.34 28.54
CA PRO A 97 -57.01 23.48 28.88
C PRO A 97 -55.90 23.07 29.87
N ARG A 98 -54.65 22.98 29.40
CA ARG A 98 -53.48 22.88 30.29
C ARG A 98 -52.75 24.23 30.37
N PRO A 99 -52.35 24.70 31.56
CA PRO A 99 -51.75 26.03 31.72
C PRO A 99 -50.37 26.07 31.04
N ARG A 100 -50.24 26.92 30.01
CA ARG A 100 -48.95 27.28 29.43
C ARG A 100 -48.12 28.04 30.47
N ARG A 101 -47.26 27.32 31.20
CA ARG A 101 -46.16 27.92 31.94
C ARG A 101 -45.21 28.53 30.91
N ARG A 102 -45.22 29.87 30.77
CA ARG A 102 -44.22 30.59 29.97
C ARG A 102 -42.86 30.31 30.61
N PHE A 103 -42.08 29.42 30.00
CA PHE A 103 -40.65 29.33 30.31
C PHE A 103 -40.00 30.62 29.82
N GLU A 104 -39.69 31.52 30.73
CA GLU A 104 -38.86 32.67 30.45
C GLU A 104 -37.48 32.14 30.02
N GLY A 105 -37.12 32.34 28.74
CA GLY A 105 -35.85 31.88 28.15
C GLY A 105 -34.61 32.42 28.87
N ARG A 106 -34.79 33.41 29.76
CA ARG A 106 -33.75 33.91 30.67
C ARG A 106 -33.25 32.85 31.63
N THR A 107 -34.12 31.99 32.17
CA THR A 107 -33.72 30.94 33.12
C THR A 107 -32.81 29.90 32.48
N ALA A 108 -33.09 29.51 31.22
CA ALA A 108 -32.23 28.60 30.47
C ALA A 108 -30.87 29.25 30.15
N LEU A 109 -30.87 30.55 29.84
CA LEU A 109 -29.64 31.31 29.62
C LEU A 109 -28.77 31.35 30.87
N TYR A 110 -29.36 31.61 32.05
CA TYR A 110 -28.62 31.63 33.31
C TYR A 110 -28.03 30.27 33.65
N VAL A 111 -28.78 29.18 33.47
CA VAL A 111 -28.28 27.81 33.69
C VAL A 111 -27.08 27.52 32.79
N LEU A 112 -27.17 27.86 31.50
CA LEU A 112 -26.10 27.63 30.54
C LEU A 112 -24.86 28.46 30.89
N LEU A 113 -25.06 29.71 31.32
CA LEU A 113 -23.97 30.60 31.72
C LEU A 113 -23.29 30.09 33.01
N THR A 114 -24.05 29.62 34.00
CA THR A 114 -23.47 28.98 35.20
C THR A 114 -22.71 27.70 34.89
N VAL A 115 -23.20 26.84 33.98
CA VAL A 115 -22.49 25.62 33.56
C VAL A 115 -21.20 25.98 32.84
N THR A 116 -21.20 27.01 32.01
CA THR A 116 -20.01 27.49 31.29
C THR A 116 -18.96 28.05 32.25
N VAL A 117 -19.39 28.82 33.27
CA VAL A 117 -18.50 29.35 34.32
C VAL A 117 -17.93 28.23 35.19
N LEU A 118 -18.74 27.22 35.56
CA LEU A 118 -18.29 26.04 36.29
C LEU A 118 -17.27 25.20 35.48
N LEU A 119 -17.51 25.01 34.18
CA LEU A 119 -16.56 24.34 33.29
C LEU A 119 -15.26 25.14 33.12
N GLY A 120 -15.33 26.47 33.08
CA GLY A 120 -14.15 27.34 33.10
C GLY A 120 -13.37 27.27 34.42
N ALA A 121 -14.06 27.18 35.56
CA ALA A 121 -13.44 27.06 36.88
C ALA A 121 -12.81 25.68 37.15
N LEU A 122 -13.27 24.63 36.47
CA LEU A 122 -12.64 23.30 36.52
C LEU A 122 -11.38 23.20 35.63
N ASN A 123 -11.11 24.20 34.80
CA ASN A 123 -9.96 24.22 33.89
C ASN A 123 -9.22 25.57 33.96
N VAL A 124 -8.85 25.95 35.19
CA VAL A 124 -8.20 27.24 35.50
C VAL A 124 -6.88 27.40 34.75
N ASP A 125 -6.15 26.31 34.48
CA ASP A 125 -4.88 26.34 33.75
C ASP A 125 -5.05 26.61 32.24
N ALA A 126 -6.13 26.10 31.62
CA ALA A 126 -6.46 26.41 30.22
C ALA A 126 -6.94 27.85 30.05
N VAL A 127 -7.75 28.36 30.99
CA VAL A 127 -8.20 29.76 30.94
C VAL A 127 -7.04 30.71 31.22
N LYS A 128 -6.16 30.39 32.18
CA LYS A 128 -4.97 31.20 32.49
C LYS A 128 -3.99 31.24 31.33
N SER A 129 -3.72 30.11 30.66
CA SER A 129 -2.86 30.08 29.46
C SER A 129 -3.46 30.82 28.26
N TRP A 130 -4.78 30.81 28.10
CA TRP A 130 -5.47 31.55 27.03
C TRP A 130 -5.38 33.07 27.21
N PHE A 131 -5.42 33.57 28.46
CA PHE A 131 -5.27 34.99 28.75
C PHE A 131 -3.81 35.46 28.85
N THR A 132 -2.85 34.58 29.12
CA THR A 132 -1.42 34.96 29.20
C THR A 132 -0.67 34.84 27.88
N ASN A 133 -1.17 34.07 26.90
CA ASN A 133 -0.44 33.81 25.65
C ASN A 133 -0.92 34.71 24.49
N GLY A 134 -0.94 36.01 24.76
CA GLY A 134 -1.19 37.05 23.79
C GLY A 134 0.09 37.66 23.22
N SER A 135 1.01 36.86 22.67
CA SER A 135 2.04 37.32 21.72
C SER A 135 2.94 36.16 21.26
N GLU A 136 3.12 36.07 19.93
CA GLU A 136 4.14 35.29 19.19
C GLU A 136 3.82 33.82 18.82
N GLY A 137 3.22 33.66 17.64
CA GLY A 137 3.82 32.89 16.54
C GLY A 137 3.97 31.36 16.64
N SER A 138 2.86 30.61 16.72
CA SER A 138 2.77 29.29 16.07
C SER A 138 1.33 28.79 16.08
N SER A 139 0.71 28.68 14.90
CA SER A 139 -0.55 27.97 14.75
C SER A 139 -0.37 26.48 15.11
N PRO A 140 -1.26 25.88 15.90
CA PRO A 140 -1.26 24.43 16.06
C PRO A 140 -1.59 23.80 14.70
N ARG A 141 -0.66 23.00 14.19
CA ARG A 141 -0.82 22.17 12.99
C ARG A 141 -2.02 21.25 13.24
N GLY A 142 -3.11 21.44 12.50
CA GLY A 142 -4.20 20.45 12.45
C GLY A 142 -3.65 19.09 11.97
N PRO A 143 -4.36 17.98 12.22
CA PRO A 143 -3.90 16.66 11.75
C PRO A 143 -3.64 16.71 10.24
N VAL A 144 -2.40 16.44 9.85
CA VAL A 144 -1.98 16.36 8.45
C VAL A 144 -2.80 15.25 7.78
N PRO A 145 -3.45 15.51 6.63
CA PRO A 145 -4.30 14.51 5.99
C PRO A 145 -3.45 13.30 5.55
N THR A 146 -3.62 12.17 6.22
CA THR A 146 -2.97 10.91 5.85
C THR A 146 -3.53 10.43 4.51
N ALA A 147 -2.66 10.09 3.56
CA ALA A 147 -3.03 9.47 2.30
C ALA A 147 -3.83 8.19 2.56
N ALA A 148 -4.99 8.08 1.92
CA ALA A 148 -5.83 6.90 2.06
C ALA A 148 -5.14 5.67 1.43
N PRO A 149 -5.42 4.46 1.95
CA PRO A 149 -5.04 3.21 1.31
C PRO A 149 -5.49 3.15 -0.15
N GLU A 150 -4.65 2.56 -1.01
CA GLU A 150 -4.96 2.37 -2.43
C GLU A 150 -6.08 1.34 -2.60
N THR A 151 -7.16 1.71 -3.30
CA THR A 151 -8.24 0.78 -3.68
C THR A 151 -8.06 0.18 -5.08
N ALA A 152 -7.15 0.73 -5.87
CA ALA A 152 -6.78 0.28 -7.21
C ALA A 152 -5.31 0.61 -7.49
N ARG A 153 -4.71 -0.03 -8.50
CA ARG A 153 -3.35 0.31 -8.93
C ARG A 153 -3.31 1.78 -9.38
N PRO A 154 -2.33 2.59 -8.92
CA PRO A 154 -2.17 3.96 -9.39
C PRO A 154 -1.96 4.01 -10.91
N THR A 155 -2.49 5.05 -11.56
CA THR A 155 -2.31 5.26 -13.02
C THR A 155 -1.19 6.26 -13.35
N ALA A 156 -0.55 6.83 -12.32
CA ALA A 156 0.51 7.82 -12.44
C ALA A 156 1.39 7.81 -11.19
N ALA A 157 2.63 8.27 -11.35
CA ALA A 157 3.55 8.51 -10.25
C ALA A 157 3.01 9.61 -9.29
N PRO A 158 3.37 9.57 -8.00
CA PRO A 158 3.04 10.65 -7.07
C PRO A 158 3.60 12.00 -7.54
N PRO A 159 2.91 13.12 -7.29
CA PRO A 159 3.37 14.44 -7.72
C PRO A 159 4.78 14.74 -7.19
N LYS A 160 5.51 15.60 -7.90
CA LYS A 160 6.80 16.10 -7.42
C LYS A 160 6.57 17.07 -6.28
N THR A 161 7.10 16.74 -5.11
CA THR A 161 7.17 17.65 -3.96
C THR A 161 8.40 18.56 -4.12
N ALA A 162 8.35 19.77 -3.54
CA ALA A 162 9.53 20.62 -3.48
C ALA A 162 10.67 19.86 -2.78
N ALA A 163 11.86 19.85 -3.38
CA ALA A 163 13.01 19.17 -2.80
C ALA A 163 13.35 19.80 -1.45
N GLN A 164 13.35 18.98 -0.40
CA GLN A 164 13.72 19.37 0.96
C GLN A 164 14.66 18.29 1.50
N GLN A 165 15.69 18.72 2.21
CA GLN A 165 16.63 17.80 2.85
C GLN A 165 15.94 17.10 4.02
N PRO A 166 15.87 15.76 4.05
CA PRO A 166 15.37 15.04 5.21
C PRO A 166 16.40 15.04 6.34
N THR A 167 15.93 15.28 7.56
CA THR A 167 16.74 15.29 8.79
C THR A 167 16.18 14.32 9.81
N VAL A 168 16.90 14.12 10.91
CA VAL A 168 16.41 13.30 12.05
C VAL A 168 15.05 13.81 12.56
N ASP A 169 14.85 15.12 12.63
CA ASP A 169 13.61 15.75 13.12
C ASP A 169 12.51 15.77 12.06
N HIS A 170 12.90 15.84 10.78
CA HIS A 170 11.99 15.87 9.64
C HIS A 170 12.38 14.81 8.58
N PRO A 171 12.28 13.51 8.91
CA PRO A 171 12.80 12.43 8.06
C PRO A 171 12.03 12.29 6.73
N TRP A 172 10.81 12.78 6.68
CA TRP A 172 9.93 12.67 5.53
C TRP A 172 9.86 13.93 4.67
N ALA A 173 10.57 15.00 5.04
CA ALA A 173 10.55 16.26 4.32
C ALA A 173 10.83 16.05 2.82
N GLY A 174 9.99 16.64 1.96
CA GLY A 174 10.13 16.55 0.51
C GLY A 174 9.81 15.18 -0.11
N SER A 175 9.30 14.21 0.65
CA SER A 175 8.86 12.91 0.12
C SER A 175 7.35 12.85 -0.08
N PRO A 176 6.87 12.18 -1.14
CA PRO A 176 5.47 11.78 -1.25
C PRO A 176 4.97 10.94 -0.06
N ALA A 177 5.87 10.27 0.65
CA ALA A 177 5.54 9.43 1.79
C ALA A 177 5.33 10.19 3.10
N GLU A 178 5.53 11.51 3.13
CA GLU A 178 5.27 12.32 4.33
C GLU A 178 3.85 12.12 4.87
N ASP A 179 2.88 11.98 3.97
CA ASP A 179 1.47 11.79 4.31
C ASP A 179 1.05 10.32 4.37
N TRP A 180 1.95 9.36 4.16
CA TRP A 180 1.58 7.95 4.15
C TRP A 180 1.27 7.42 5.56
N PRO A 181 0.38 6.41 5.67
CA PRO A 181 0.11 5.74 6.93
C PRO A 181 1.34 4.97 7.41
N THR A 182 1.33 4.63 8.71
CA THR A 182 2.46 3.99 9.41
C THR A 182 2.11 2.62 9.99
N SER A 183 0.88 2.15 9.79
CA SER A 183 0.43 0.83 10.24
C SER A 183 -0.09 0.02 9.07
N ILE A 184 0.24 -1.27 9.03
CA ILE A 184 -0.30 -2.21 8.04
C ILE A 184 -1.81 -2.43 8.23
N ASP A 185 -2.36 -2.12 9.41
CA ASP A 185 -3.74 -2.45 9.77
C ASP A 185 -4.77 -1.67 8.97
N VAL A 186 -4.40 -0.50 8.46
CA VAL A 186 -5.28 0.34 7.63
C VAL A 186 -5.53 -0.25 6.24
N PHE A 187 -4.73 -1.25 5.83
CA PHE A 187 -4.82 -1.90 4.53
C PHE A 187 -5.61 -3.21 4.61
N GLY A 188 -6.24 -3.56 3.48
CA GLY A 188 -7.03 -4.77 3.36
C GLY A 188 -8.46 -4.50 2.87
N PRO A 189 -9.19 -5.56 2.51
CA PRO A 189 -10.60 -5.45 2.19
C PRO A 189 -11.36 -4.91 3.41
N LYS A 190 -12.28 -3.96 3.16
CA LYS A 190 -13.13 -3.37 4.22
C LYS A 190 -14.21 -4.33 4.69
N ASP A 191 -14.70 -5.16 3.78
CA ASP A 191 -15.67 -6.20 4.05
C ASP A 191 -14.95 -7.53 4.33
N PRO A 192 -15.51 -8.40 5.18
CA PRO A 192 -14.95 -9.72 5.37
C PRO A 192 -14.89 -10.47 4.03
N PRO A 193 -13.76 -11.12 3.71
CA PRO A 193 -13.64 -11.87 2.46
C PRO A 193 -14.65 -13.03 2.45
N PRO A 194 -15.24 -13.36 1.28
CA PRO A 194 -16.13 -14.50 1.17
C PRO A 194 -15.37 -15.82 1.39
N ALA A 195 -16.11 -16.93 1.47
CA ALA A 195 -15.51 -18.26 1.37
C ALA A 195 -14.88 -18.45 -0.02
N ILE A 196 -13.69 -19.05 -0.06
CA ILE A 196 -12.90 -19.27 -1.28
C ILE A 196 -12.35 -20.70 -1.24
N GLY A 197 -12.63 -21.47 -2.29
CA GLY A 197 -12.16 -22.85 -2.40
C GLY A 197 -12.59 -23.71 -1.20
N ALA A 198 -11.62 -24.36 -0.55
CA ALA A 198 -11.80 -25.19 0.63
C ALA A 198 -11.94 -24.40 1.94
N PHE A 199 -11.84 -23.07 1.91
CA PHE A 199 -11.80 -22.21 3.09
C PHE A 199 -13.09 -21.41 3.28
N THR A 200 -13.61 -21.44 4.50
CA THR A 200 -14.72 -20.59 4.95
C THR A 200 -14.31 -19.12 5.02
N ALA A 201 -15.29 -18.21 4.99
CA ALA A 201 -15.03 -16.76 5.11
C ALA A 201 -14.18 -16.39 6.34
N GLU A 202 -14.42 -17.05 7.48
CA GLU A 202 -13.63 -16.84 8.71
C GLU A 202 -12.17 -17.30 8.55
N GLN A 203 -11.95 -18.43 7.87
CA GLN A 203 -10.61 -18.92 7.60
C GLN A 203 -9.86 -18.00 6.62
N VAL A 204 -10.53 -17.52 5.57
CA VAL A 204 -9.94 -16.55 4.63
C VAL A 204 -9.58 -15.25 5.36
N ALA A 205 -10.46 -14.75 6.24
CA ALA A 205 -10.17 -13.57 7.07
C ALA A 205 -8.96 -13.79 8.00
N ALA A 206 -8.83 -14.97 8.60
CA ALA A 206 -7.69 -15.32 9.44
C ALA A 206 -6.39 -15.43 8.64
N GLN A 207 -6.44 -15.92 7.40
CA GLN A 207 -5.30 -15.98 6.47
C GLN A 207 -4.83 -14.59 6.06
N VAL A 208 -5.74 -13.69 5.70
CA VAL A 208 -5.42 -12.28 5.42
C VAL A 208 -4.78 -11.63 6.64
N LYS A 209 -5.31 -11.89 7.84
CA LYS A 209 -4.70 -11.39 9.08
C LYS A 209 -3.28 -11.93 9.28
N LEU A 210 -3.06 -13.23 9.05
CA LEU A 210 -1.74 -13.85 9.16
C LEU A 210 -0.72 -13.19 8.21
N VAL A 211 -1.14 -12.86 6.97
CA VAL A 211 -0.29 -12.14 6.02
C VAL A 211 0.03 -10.72 6.51
N LYS A 212 -0.95 -9.99 7.06
CA LYS A 212 -0.71 -8.67 7.67
C LYS A 212 0.27 -8.75 8.84
N ASP A 213 0.10 -9.74 9.71
CA ASP A 213 0.99 -9.99 10.85
C ASP A 213 2.42 -10.30 10.35
N TYR A 214 2.55 -11.13 9.30
CA TYR A 214 3.84 -11.41 8.65
C TYR A 214 4.49 -10.16 8.07
N LEU A 215 3.75 -9.36 7.29
CA LEU A 215 4.27 -8.12 6.70
C LEU A 215 4.76 -7.16 7.78
N ALA A 216 4.04 -7.03 8.89
CA ALA A 216 4.49 -6.25 10.03
C ALA A 216 5.78 -6.81 10.65
N ALA A 217 5.84 -8.12 10.92
CA ALA A 217 7.02 -8.75 11.52
C ALA A 217 8.26 -8.71 10.62
N ALA A 218 8.07 -8.79 9.30
CA ALA A 218 9.14 -8.84 8.30
C ALA A 218 9.67 -7.45 7.91
N ASN A 219 8.85 -6.40 8.02
CA ASN A 219 9.18 -5.08 7.45
C ASN A 219 9.02 -3.91 8.43
N LEU A 220 8.26 -4.06 9.51
CA LEU A 220 7.98 -2.97 10.44
C LEU A 220 8.53 -3.21 11.84
N ASP A 221 8.77 -4.49 12.21
CA ASP A 221 9.32 -4.84 13.52
C ASP A 221 10.68 -4.15 13.72
N PRO A 222 10.84 -3.31 14.77
CA PRO A 222 12.07 -2.54 14.97
C PRO A 222 13.32 -3.41 15.10
N LYS A 223 13.20 -4.65 15.61
CA LYS A 223 14.35 -5.56 15.72
C LYS A 223 14.73 -6.11 14.36
N THR A 224 13.77 -6.50 13.54
CA THR A 224 14.01 -6.92 12.15
C THR A 224 14.68 -5.78 11.37
N VAL A 225 14.09 -4.58 11.41
CA VAL A 225 14.59 -3.41 10.68
C VAL A 225 16.00 -3.03 11.13
N ALA A 226 16.30 -3.11 12.44
CA ALA A 226 17.65 -2.87 12.97
C ALA A 226 18.66 -4.02 12.71
N GLY A 227 18.34 -4.95 11.81
CA GLY A 227 19.25 -6.02 11.37
C GLY A 227 19.15 -7.32 12.17
N GLY A 228 18.25 -7.40 13.15
CA GLY A 228 17.99 -8.61 13.91
C GLY A 228 17.42 -9.75 13.06
N ARG A 229 17.44 -10.97 13.61
CA ARG A 229 16.83 -12.14 12.99
C ARG A 229 15.30 -12.08 13.17
N PRO A 230 14.50 -12.21 12.09
CA PRO A 230 13.05 -11.97 12.10
C PRO A 230 12.24 -13.17 12.62
N GLU A 231 12.47 -13.58 13.88
CA GLU A 231 11.88 -14.79 14.46
C GLU A 231 10.34 -14.84 14.41
N ALA A 232 9.69 -13.70 14.66
CA ALA A 232 8.23 -13.61 14.59
C ALA A 232 7.70 -13.88 13.17
N ALA A 233 8.40 -13.38 12.14
CA ALA A 233 8.03 -13.61 10.75
C ALA A 233 8.27 -15.07 10.35
N LEU A 234 9.44 -15.62 10.66
CA LEU A 234 9.79 -17.02 10.40
C LEU A 234 8.79 -17.98 11.03
N ALA A 235 8.32 -17.67 12.25
CA ALA A 235 7.34 -18.49 12.94
C ALA A 235 6.02 -18.65 12.17
N MET A 236 5.65 -17.74 11.27
CA MET A 236 4.40 -17.77 10.49
C MET A 236 4.49 -18.54 9.16
N ILE A 237 5.71 -18.90 8.75
CA ILE A 237 5.99 -19.53 7.45
C ILE A 237 5.94 -21.05 7.57
N GLU A 238 5.54 -21.72 6.49
CA GLU A 238 5.58 -23.18 6.33
C GLU A 238 7.01 -23.71 6.53
N ARG A 239 7.17 -24.95 6.99
CA ARG A 239 8.46 -25.51 7.40
C ARG A 239 9.51 -25.47 6.29
N GLU A 240 9.21 -25.99 5.10
CA GLU A 240 10.17 -26.13 3.99
C GLU A 240 10.68 -24.75 3.58
N THR A 241 9.77 -23.82 3.34
CA THR A 241 10.10 -22.42 3.04
C THR A 241 10.85 -21.73 4.17
N ARG A 242 10.51 -22.01 5.43
CA ARG A 242 11.22 -21.45 6.58
C ARG A 242 12.67 -21.91 6.59
N ASP A 243 12.92 -23.20 6.37
CA ASP A 243 14.28 -23.75 6.40
C ASP A 243 15.17 -23.07 5.34
N GLU A 244 14.64 -22.78 4.15
CA GLU A 244 15.33 -22.00 3.10
C GLU A 244 15.67 -20.56 3.53
N LEU A 245 14.70 -19.87 4.15
CA LEU A 245 14.90 -18.50 4.65
C LEU A 245 15.88 -18.44 5.81
N GLU A 246 15.86 -19.43 6.69
CA GLU A 246 16.81 -19.53 7.78
C GLU A 246 18.23 -19.79 7.27
N ALA A 247 18.38 -20.57 6.20
CA ALA A 247 19.65 -20.77 5.53
C ALA A 247 20.15 -19.45 4.89
N GLY A 248 19.28 -18.71 4.20
CA GLY A 248 19.64 -17.40 3.61
C GLY A 248 19.99 -16.35 4.66
N LEU A 249 19.32 -16.36 5.82
CA LEU A 249 19.66 -15.50 6.95
C LEU A 249 21.02 -15.83 7.58
N ALA A 250 21.43 -17.10 7.56
CA ALA A 250 22.72 -17.55 8.09
C ALA A 250 23.87 -17.35 7.08
N HIS A 251 23.58 -17.62 5.81
CA HIS A 251 24.53 -17.60 4.70
C HIS A 251 23.89 -16.98 3.45
N PRO A 252 23.77 -15.64 3.42
CA PRO A 252 23.21 -14.92 2.27
C PRO A 252 24.00 -15.20 0.97
N THR A 253 23.28 -15.34 -0.14
CA THR A 253 23.84 -15.41 -1.50
C THR A 253 23.00 -14.54 -2.43
N GLU A 254 23.44 -14.34 -3.67
CA GLU A 254 22.66 -13.62 -4.69
C GLU A 254 21.27 -14.26 -4.91
N GLU A 255 21.21 -15.59 -4.94
CA GLU A 255 19.97 -16.35 -5.17
C GLU A 255 19.11 -16.49 -3.91
N ASN A 256 19.71 -16.38 -2.72
CA ASN A 256 19.02 -16.56 -1.44
C ASN A 256 19.34 -15.42 -0.47
N ASP A 257 19.14 -14.20 -0.94
CA ASP A 257 19.30 -13.00 -0.12
C ASP A 257 18.06 -12.75 0.75
N PRO A 258 18.19 -12.68 2.09
CA PRO A 258 17.05 -12.44 2.97
C PRO A 258 16.41 -11.06 2.79
N THR A 259 17.06 -10.09 2.15
CA THR A 259 16.49 -8.75 1.87
C THR A 259 15.26 -8.82 0.95
N GLY A 260 15.16 -9.87 0.12
CA GLY A 260 13.98 -10.14 -0.70
C GLY A 260 12.72 -10.46 0.11
N ARG A 261 12.86 -10.75 1.41
CA ARG A 261 11.76 -11.17 2.29
C ARG A 261 11.64 -10.32 3.55
N PHE A 262 12.76 -9.80 4.03
CA PHE A 262 12.86 -9.05 5.28
C PHE A 262 13.58 -7.74 5.05
N SER A 263 13.04 -6.63 5.59
CA SER A 263 13.72 -5.35 5.49
C SER A 263 14.68 -5.18 6.65
N ARG A 264 15.98 -5.34 6.38
CA ARG A 264 17.03 -5.38 7.40
C ARG A 264 18.16 -4.42 7.02
N PHE A 265 18.67 -3.66 7.98
CA PHE A 265 19.78 -2.73 7.80
C PHE A 265 20.92 -3.09 8.75
N ASP A 266 22.17 -3.01 8.28
CA ASP A 266 23.32 -3.22 9.16
C ASP A 266 23.49 -1.98 10.08
N PRO A 267 23.34 -2.11 11.41
CA PRO A 267 23.44 -0.98 12.34
C PRO A 267 24.83 -0.31 12.34
N ARG A 268 25.85 -0.96 11.78
CA ARG A 268 27.19 -0.37 11.59
C ARG A 268 27.19 0.67 10.47
N GLU A 269 26.31 0.51 9.48
CA GLU A 269 26.24 1.38 8.31
C GLU A 269 25.03 2.30 8.31
N ALA A 270 23.88 1.83 8.77
CA ALA A 270 22.61 2.54 8.73
C ALA A 270 21.74 2.21 9.94
N ILE A 271 21.26 3.25 10.61
CA ILE A 271 20.45 3.13 11.82
C ILE A 271 19.10 3.79 11.54
N PRO A 272 17.96 3.11 11.79
CA PRO A 272 16.64 3.74 11.74
C PRO A 272 16.59 4.98 12.63
N VAL A 273 16.05 6.08 12.10
CA VAL A 273 15.91 7.34 12.84
C VAL A 273 14.96 7.17 14.02
N ASN A 274 13.89 6.41 13.82
CA ASN A 274 12.87 6.03 14.79
C ASN A 274 12.16 4.76 14.31
N ASP A 275 11.17 4.31 15.08
CA ASP A 275 10.38 3.10 14.75
C ASP A 275 9.26 3.36 13.73
N THR A 276 9.23 4.54 13.10
CA THR A 276 8.21 4.90 12.11
C THR A 276 8.66 4.51 10.73
N VAL A 277 7.87 3.66 10.08
CA VAL A 277 8.00 3.31 8.67
C VAL A 277 6.77 3.85 7.94
N LYS A 278 6.97 4.50 6.80
CA LYS A 278 5.87 4.96 5.95
C LYS A 278 5.49 3.86 4.97
N ILE A 279 4.19 3.61 4.83
CA ILE A 279 3.67 2.44 4.13
C ILE A 279 2.60 2.92 3.16
N GLN A 280 2.64 2.46 1.92
CA GLN A 280 1.52 2.58 0.99
C GLN A 280 1.36 1.27 0.23
N GLY A 281 0.11 0.87 0.01
CA GLY A 281 -0.14 -0.34 -0.75
C GLY A 281 -1.56 -0.85 -0.74
N ARG A 282 -1.68 -2.13 -1.12
CA ARG A 282 -2.96 -2.82 -1.27
C ARG A 282 -2.81 -4.30 -0.95
N ILE A 283 -3.93 -4.89 -0.50
CA ILE A 283 -4.11 -6.32 -0.31
C ILE A 283 -5.38 -6.73 -1.04
N THR A 284 -5.29 -7.77 -1.86
CA THR A 284 -6.44 -8.43 -2.48
C THR A 284 -6.39 -9.93 -2.26
N VAL A 285 -7.53 -10.60 -2.35
CA VAL A 285 -7.66 -12.03 -2.06
C VAL A 285 -8.41 -12.69 -3.20
N ASP A 286 -7.91 -13.82 -3.67
CA ASP A 286 -8.52 -14.63 -4.73
C ASP A 286 -8.32 -16.13 -4.45
N GLY A 287 -8.93 -16.98 -5.26
CA GLY A 287 -8.64 -18.41 -5.29
C GLY A 287 -7.37 -18.71 -6.08
N ASP A 288 -6.67 -19.79 -5.72
CA ASP A 288 -5.47 -20.22 -6.45
C ASP A 288 -5.75 -21.05 -7.72
N GLY A 289 -7.03 -21.32 -8.00
CA GLY A 289 -7.49 -22.21 -9.08
C GLY A 289 -7.59 -23.69 -8.69
N ASP A 290 -6.97 -24.08 -7.58
CA ASP A 290 -6.83 -25.46 -7.10
C ASP A 290 -7.53 -25.70 -5.76
N GLY A 291 -8.47 -24.82 -5.40
CA GLY A 291 -9.23 -24.91 -4.15
C GLY A 291 -8.55 -24.25 -2.95
N GLY A 292 -7.38 -23.64 -3.14
CA GLY A 292 -6.69 -22.81 -2.16
C GLY A 292 -7.00 -21.31 -2.31
N VAL A 293 -6.32 -20.52 -1.48
CA VAL A 293 -6.44 -19.07 -1.40
C VAL A 293 -5.10 -18.43 -1.73
N VAL A 294 -5.13 -17.34 -2.49
CA VAL A 294 -3.98 -16.46 -2.71
C VAL A 294 -4.30 -15.07 -2.17
N VAL A 295 -3.42 -14.57 -1.31
CA VAL A 295 -3.42 -13.17 -0.87
C VAL A 295 -2.36 -12.44 -1.66
N HIS A 296 -2.79 -11.55 -2.54
CA HIS A 296 -1.91 -10.69 -3.34
C HIS A 296 -1.62 -9.40 -2.59
N THR A 297 -0.36 -8.99 -2.58
CA THR A 297 0.07 -7.76 -1.93
C THR A 297 0.96 -6.94 -2.87
N ASP A 298 0.82 -5.63 -2.82
CA ASP A 298 1.74 -4.69 -3.46
C ASP A 298 1.96 -3.55 -2.47
N PHE A 299 3.11 -3.55 -1.80
CA PHE A 299 3.46 -2.58 -0.76
C PHE A 299 4.76 -1.88 -1.07
N THR A 300 4.79 -0.59 -0.78
CA THR A 300 6.01 0.21 -0.70
C THR A 300 6.20 0.63 0.76
N PHE A 301 7.39 0.33 1.27
CA PHE A 301 7.87 0.70 2.60
C PHE A 301 8.97 1.75 2.46
N VAL A 302 8.93 2.80 3.27
CA VAL A 302 9.96 3.84 3.28
C VAL A 302 10.57 3.91 4.66
N TYR A 303 11.89 3.74 4.72
CA TYR A 303 12.68 3.71 5.93
C TYR A 303 13.51 4.98 6.03
N ALA A 304 13.36 5.73 7.12
CA ALA A 304 14.22 6.87 7.40
C ALA A 304 15.43 6.42 8.22
N LEU A 305 16.62 6.66 7.67
CA LEU A 305 17.88 6.12 8.16
C LEU A 305 18.85 7.26 8.40
N ARG A 306 19.66 7.15 9.44
CA ARG A 306 20.85 7.96 9.65
C ARG A 306 22.09 7.09 9.51
N PRO A 307 23.26 7.69 9.24
CA PRO A 307 24.49 6.92 9.15
C PRO A 307 24.81 6.18 10.45
N GLY A 308 25.23 4.92 10.31
CA GLY A 308 25.88 4.16 11.35
C GLY A 308 27.34 4.60 11.56
N PRO A 309 27.99 4.08 12.62
CA PRO A 309 29.35 4.46 12.99
C PRO A 309 30.39 4.23 11.87
N GLU A 310 30.30 3.15 11.10
CA GLU A 310 31.24 2.86 10.02
C GLU A 310 31.00 3.74 8.78
N ALA A 311 29.74 4.09 8.50
CA ALA A 311 29.42 5.07 7.46
C ALA A 311 29.97 6.46 7.81
N ALA A 312 29.80 6.89 9.06
CA ALA A 312 30.36 8.15 9.55
C ALA A 312 31.90 8.18 9.53
N GLN A 313 32.57 7.06 9.85
CA GLN A 313 34.02 6.95 9.76
C GLN A 313 34.53 7.03 8.30
N ARG A 314 33.84 6.38 7.35
CA ARG A 314 34.16 6.51 5.91
C ARG A 314 34.04 7.95 5.41
N ALA A 315 33.12 8.73 5.99
CA ALA A 315 32.96 10.15 5.70
C ALA A 315 34.07 11.03 6.29
N ALA A 316 34.46 10.75 7.54
CA ALA A 316 35.51 11.50 8.24
C ALA A 316 36.92 11.18 7.71
N SER A 317 37.08 10.05 7.03
CA SER A 317 38.33 9.65 6.40
C SER A 317 38.68 10.61 5.25
N PRO A 318 39.88 11.23 5.25
CA PRO A 318 40.31 12.08 4.14
C PRO A 318 40.17 11.33 2.81
N ARG A 319 39.67 12.03 1.78
CA ARG A 319 39.67 11.54 0.40
C ARG A 319 41.08 10.98 0.13
N PRO A 320 41.25 9.73 -0.34
CA PRO A 320 42.54 9.34 -0.88
C PRO A 320 42.83 10.35 -1.99
N THR A 321 43.80 11.23 -1.79
CA THR A 321 44.43 11.88 -2.92
C THR A 321 44.87 10.74 -3.82
N ALA A 322 44.48 10.80 -5.10
CA ALA A 322 45.04 9.90 -6.09
C ALA A 322 46.56 10.09 -6.01
N SER A 323 47.25 9.17 -5.33
CA SER A 323 48.69 9.25 -5.16
C SER A 323 49.25 7.83 -5.30
N ALA A 324 49.89 7.64 -6.46
CA ALA A 324 51.21 7.05 -6.59
C ALA A 324 51.54 5.82 -5.73
N GLY A 325 51.71 4.69 -6.41
CA GLY A 325 52.76 3.69 -6.14
C GLY A 325 52.58 2.77 -4.92
N PRO A 326 52.84 1.45 -5.05
CA PRO A 326 52.64 0.49 -3.97
C PRO A 326 53.78 0.59 -2.93
N GLY A 327 53.44 0.70 -1.65
CA GLY A 327 54.41 0.76 -0.55
C GLY A 327 53.84 0.30 0.80
N SER A 328 53.96 -1.01 1.04
CA SER A 328 54.03 -1.73 2.34
C SER A 328 52.80 -1.86 3.27
N PRO A 329 52.65 -3.00 3.98
CA PRO A 329 51.44 -3.37 4.72
C PRO A 329 51.47 -2.93 6.20
N LEU A 330 50.31 -2.52 6.73
CA LEU A 330 50.07 -2.29 8.16
C LEU A 330 49.49 -3.56 8.84
N PRO A 331 49.73 -3.77 10.15
CA PRO A 331 49.41 -5.01 10.85
C PRO A 331 47.94 -5.08 11.32
N ALA A 332 47.44 -6.32 11.41
CA ALA A 332 46.07 -6.64 11.84
C ALA A 332 45.87 -6.47 13.36
N PRO A 333 44.74 -5.90 13.82
CA PRO A 333 44.34 -5.98 15.22
C PRO A 333 43.78 -7.36 15.54
N LYS A 334 44.43 -8.03 16.48
CA LYS A 334 43.84 -9.11 17.27
C LYS A 334 43.01 -8.46 18.37
N ASP A 335 41.74 -8.82 18.45
CA ASP A 335 41.06 -9.27 19.67
C ASP A 335 39.54 -9.20 19.48
N GLY A 336 38.93 -10.38 19.54
CA GLY A 336 37.49 -10.55 19.48
C GLY A 336 36.85 -10.32 20.84
N THR A 337 35.75 -9.58 20.84
CA THR A 337 34.61 -9.82 21.73
C THR A 337 33.35 -9.35 21.00
N ALA A 338 32.54 -10.30 20.53
CA ALA A 338 31.22 -9.99 19.98
C ALA A 338 30.32 -9.48 21.12
N LYS A 339 29.89 -8.22 21.02
CA LYS A 339 28.84 -7.65 21.87
C LYS A 339 27.50 -7.82 21.15
N PRO A 340 26.41 -8.20 21.85
CA PRO A 340 25.11 -8.34 21.22
C PRO A 340 24.63 -6.97 20.73
N VAL A 341 24.37 -6.86 19.43
CA VAL A 341 23.92 -5.61 18.80
C VAL A 341 22.40 -5.55 18.84
N GLY A 342 21.89 -4.83 19.81
CA GLY A 342 20.55 -4.27 19.84
C GLY A 342 20.64 -2.78 20.17
N LEU A 343 21.55 -2.06 19.51
CA LEU A 343 21.71 -0.62 19.69
C LEU A 343 20.79 0.11 18.71
N VAL A 344 19.49 0.15 19.06
CA VAL A 344 18.67 1.28 18.67
C VAL A 344 19.21 2.46 19.47
N VAL A 345 20.10 3.25 18.86
CA VAL A 345 20.56 4.49 19.50
C VAL A 345 19.35 5.45 19.46
N PRO A 346 18.83 5.92 20.61
CA PRO A 346 17.68 6.81 20.65
C PRO A 346 17.90 8.01 19.74
N ALA A 347 16.88 8.45 19.01
CA ALA A 347 16.96 9.61 18.10
C ALA A 347 17.60 10.83 18.78
N ALA A 348 17.37 11.03 20.08
CA ALA A 348 17.96 12.09 20.90
C ALA A 348 19.50 12.06 21.02
N GLY A 349 20.16 10.95 20.66
CA GLY A 349 21.61 10.81 20.62
C GLY A 349 22.27 11.39 19.37
N VAL A 350 21.48 11.85 18.39
CA VAL A 350 21.95 12.52 17.17
C VAL A 350 21.06 13.75 16.94
N ALA A 351 21.58 14.94 17.27
CA ALA A 351 20.84 16.19 17.20
C ALA A 351 20.33 16.54 15.77
N GLY A 352 19.27 17.35 15.74
CA GLY A 352 18.26 17.55 14.69
C GLY A 352 18.66 18.03 13.29
N ASP A 353 19.94 18.23 12.98
CA ASP A 353 20.40 18.70 11.66
C ASP A 353 21.18 17.63 10.87
N THR A 354 21.32 16.43 11.43
CA THR A 354 22.10 15.36 10.79
C THR A 354 21.34 14.82 9.59
N TRP A 355 21.96 14.80 8.40
CA TRP A 355 21.27 14.37 7.19
C TRP A 355 20.89 12.90 7.32
N THR A 356 19.63 12.64 6.99
CA THR A 356 19.10 11.29 6.87
C THR A 356 18.99 10.90 5.40
N ALA A 357 18.91 9.62 5.14
CA ALA A 357 18.55 9.10 3.83
C ALA A 357 17.29 8.24 3.96
N ARG A 358 16.59 8.06 2.85
CA ARG A 358 15.45 7.16 2.78
C ARG A 358 15.76 5.99 1.88
N THR A 359 15.49 4.78 2.35
CA THR A 359 15.44 3.58 1.48
C THR A 359 13.98 3.25 1.22
N ILE A 360 13.63 3.08 -0.05
CA ILE A 360 12.27 2.80 -0.51
C ILE A 360 12.28 1.34 -0.97
N VAL A 361 11.45 0.48 -0.39
CA VAL A 361 11.38 -0.93 -0.79
C VAL A 361 9.98 -1.23 -1.24
N ARG A 362 9.80 -1.60 -2.51
CA ARG A 362 8.52 -2.07 -3.04
C ARG A 362 8.55 -3.58 -3.23
N ARG A 363 7.55 -4.27 -2.68
CA ARG A 363 7.36 -5.72 -2.83
C ARG A 363 5.99 -6.03 -3.40
N VAL A 364 5.96 -6.92 -4.38
CA VAL A 364 4.76 -7.50 -4.97
C VAL A 364 4.83 -9.00 -4.72
N ASP A 365 4.05 -9.47 -3.74
CA ASP A 365 4.12 -10.83 -3.23
C ASP A 365 2.75 -11.51 -3.25
N ASP A 366 2.76 -12.78 -3.63
CA ASP A 366 1.65 -13.71 -3.48
C ASP A 366 1.88 -14.62 -2.28
N TYR A 367 0.90 -14.69 -1.39
CA TYR A 367 0.90 -15.60 -0.24
C TYR A 367 -0.16 -16.67 -0.45
N ARG A 368 0.25 -17.95 -0.43
CA ARG A 368 -0.59 -19.07 -0.79
C ARG A 368 -0.98 -19.92 0.42
N PHE A 369 -2.24 -20.32 0.44
CA PHE A 369 -2.81 -21.27 1.38
C PHE A 369 -3.46 -22.40 0.58
N HIS A 370 -2.74 -23.50 0.41
CA HIS A 370 -3.23 -24.64 -0.38
C HIS A 370 -4.31 -25.43 0.33
N ASP A 371 -5.20 -26.06 -0.44
CA ASP A 371 -6.23 -26.97 0.04
C ASP A 371 -5.60 -28.17 0.79
N PRO A 372 -5.90 -28.36 2.09
CA PRO A 372 -5.34 -29.46 2.89
C PRO A 372 -5.84 -30.85 2.46
N ALA A 373 -6.92 -30.93 1.67
CA ALA A 373 -7.37 -32.20 1.09
C ALA A 373 -6.52 -32.62 -0.12
N ARG A 374 -5.82 -31.68 -0.76
CA ARG A 374 -5.01 -31.91 -1.96
C ARG A 374 -3.51 -31.89 -1.67
N TYR A 375 -3.06 -31.08 -0.71
CA TYR A 375 -1.66 -30.87 -0.40
C TYR A 375 -1.32 -31.24 1.05
N ARG A 376 -0.10 -31.72 1.28
CA ARG A 376 0.44 -31.92 2.63
C ARG A 376 1.06 -30.60 3.12
N ASN A 377 0.24 -29.73 3.69
CA ASN A 377 0.69 -28.43 4.22
C ASN A 377 0.06 -28.13 5.59
N ASN A 378 0.54 -27.06 6.23
CA ASN A 378 -0.15 -26.48 7.37
C ASN A 378 -1.00 -25.29 6.89
N PRO A 379 -2.35 -25.37 6.89
CA PRO A 379 -3.22 -24.31 6.37
C PRO A 379 -3.21 -23.03 7.23
N LYS A 380 -2.53 -23.04 8.38
CA LYS A 380 -2.31 -21.89 9.26
C LYS A 380 -0.89 -21.31 9.13
N LYS A 381 -0.15 -21.70 8.08
CA LYS A 381 1.18 -21.20 7.75
C LYS A 381 1.20 -20.65 6.33
N ILE A 382 2.06 -19.68 6.13
CA ILE A 382 2.26 -19.01 4.84
C ILE A 382 3.15 -19.87 3.94
N ASN A 383 2.73 -20.05 2.70
CA ASN A 383 3.58 -20.45 1.58
C ASN A 383 3.78 -19.24 0.67
N PHE A 384 4.95 -19.06 0.08
CA PHE A 384 5.14 -17.99 -0.93
C PHE A 384 4.77 -18.49 -2.33
N GLY A 385 4.14 -17.62 -3.10
CA GLY A 385 3.95 -17.77 -4.53
C GLY A 385 4.97 -16.94 -5.30
N SER A 386 4.49 -16.12 -6.25
CA SER A 386 5.34 -15.15 -6.93
C SER A 386 5.81 -14.08 -5.94
N SER A 387 7.05 -13.62 -6.11
CA SER A 387 7.58 -12.50 -5.37
C SER A 387 8.48 -11.67 -6.27
N LYS A 388 8.30 -10.36 -6.23
CA LYS A 388 9.13 -9.38 -6.92
C LYS A 388 9.42 -8.23 -5.97
N SER A 389 10.65 -7.77 -5.94
CA SER A 389 11.08 -6.68 -5.07
C SER A 389 11.98 -5.72 -5.82
N GLU A 390 11.80 -4.42 -5.58
CA GLU A 390 12.75 -3.38 -5.98
C GLU A 390 13.08 -2.50 -4.78
N SER A 391 14.30 -1.99 -4.71
CA SER A 391 14.70 -1.03 -3.69
C SER A 391 15.33 0.21 -4.31
N GLY A 392 14.87 1.39 -3.88
CA GLY A 392 15.51 2.67 -4.11
C GLY A 392 16.44 3.05 -2.95
N ASN A 393 17.60 3.60 -3.30
CA ASN A 393 18.66 3.99 -2.36
C ASN A 393 19.15 2.81 -1.50
N SER A 394 19.67 1.79 -2.17
CA SER A 394 20.52 0.75 -1.61
C SER A 394 21.60 0.41 -2.63
N ALA A 395 22.77 -0.03 -2.19
CA ALA A 395 23.81 -0.53 -3.08
C ALA A 395 23.29 -1.75 -3.87
N CYS A 396 23.63 -1.81 -5.15
CA CYS A 396 23.35 -2.95 -6.01
C CYS A 396 24.43 -4.03 -5.84
N ASN A 397 24.08 -5.28 -6.16
CA ASN A 397 25.01 -6.42 -6.21
C ASN A 397 25.76 -6.67 -4.88
N VAL A 398 25.13 -6.30 -3.76
CA VAL A 398 25.59 -6.64 -2.41
C VAL A 398 24.57 -7.59 -1.83
N HIS A 399 25.02 -8.81 -1.54
CA HIS A 399 24.17 -9.93 -1.14
C HIS A 399 24.59 -10.49 0.21
N ASP A 400 24.73 -9.61 1.21
CA ASP A 400 25.14 -9.97 2.58
C ASP A 400 23.94 -10.01 3.55
N GLY A 401 22.72 -9.89 3.02
CA GLY A 401 21.48 -9.93 3.77
C GLY A 401 21.03 -8.61 4.40
N TYR A 402 21.63 -7.48 4.01
CA TYR A 402 21.24 -6.15 4.45
C TYR A 402 21.06 -5.15 3.29
N PHE A 403 20.20 -4.16 3.48
CA PHE A 403 20.17 -2.98 2.62
C PHE A 403 21.30 -2.03 3.00
N HIS A 404 21.95 -1.46 1.98
CA HIS A 404 23.11 -0.56 2.12
C HIS A 404 22.77 0.83 1.57
N PRO A 405 22.06 1.66 2.34
CA PRO A 405 21.68 2.99 1.90
C PRO A 405 22.90 3.88 1.67
N GLN A 406 22.75 4.80 0.73
CA GLN A 406 23.68 5.90 0.58
C GLN A 406 23.14 7.14 1.26
N PHE A 407 24.07 7.91 1.82
CA PHE A 407 23.80 9.21 2.40
C PHE A 407 24.46 10.25 1.51
N GLU A 408 23.70 11.24 1.04
CA GLU A 408 24.18 12.24 0.06
C GLU A 408 25.46 12.96 0.52
N GLN A 409 25.54 13.27 1.81
CA GLN A 409 26.73 13.80 2.50
C GLN A 409 28.01 13.00 2.22
N PHE A 410 27.89 11.71 1.92
CA PHE A 410 28.99 10.77 1.70
C PHE A 410 28.95 10.12 0.32
N ALA A 411 27.98 10.49 -0.53
CA ALA A 411 27.76 9.84 -1.81
C ALA A 411 29.01 9.98 -2.68
N ARG A 412 29.56 8.84 -3.07
CA ARG A 412 30.57 8.73 -4.12
C ARG A 412 29.85 8.20 -5.36
N PRO A 413 30.21 8.64 -6.57
CA PRO A 413 29.73 7.99 -7.79
C PRO A 413 30.05 6.49 -7.68
N LEU A 414 29.04 5.64 -7.58
CA LEU A 414 29.27 4.20 -7.63
C LEU A 414 29.49 3.81 -9.10
N PRO A 415 30.58 3.11 -9.42
CA PRO A 415 30.71 2.51 -10.74
C PRO A 415 29.57 1.51 -10.96
N GLY A 416 28.96 1.53 -12.15
CA GLY A 416 27.90 0.59 -12.54
C GLY A 416 26.47 1.14 -12.53
N GLN A 417 26.24 2.37 -12.04
CA GLN A 417 24.93 3.02 -12.23
C GLN A 417 24.77 3.47 -13.68
N THR A 418 23.85 2.85 -14.41
CA THR A 418 23.60 3.16 -15.83
C THR A 418 22.10 3.35 -16.09
N GLY A 419 21.77 4.07 -17.17
CA GLY A 419 20.37 4.26 -17.59
C GLY A 419 19.64 5.45 -16.93
N PRO A 420 18.38 5.69 -17.33
CA PRO A 420 17.58 6.82 -16.87
C PRO A 420 17.17 6.67 -15.39
N ALA A 421 17.09 7.81 -14.70
CA ALA A 421 16.65 7.83 -13.31
C ALA A 421 15.20 7.37 -13.17
N THR A 422 14.97 6.42 -12.27
CA THR A 422 13.67 5.86 -11.94
C THR A 422 13.09 6.55 -10.71
N ASP A 423 11.77 6.75 -10.64
CA ASP A 423 11.09 7.18 -9.42
C ASP A 423 10.71 5.96 -8.56
N PRO A 424 11.34 5.72 -7.40
CA PRO A 424 11.04 4.55 -6.57
C PRO A 424 9.66 4.64 -5.89
N TYR A 425 9.00 5.80 -5.95
CA TYR A 425 7.62 5.99 -5.47
C TYR A 425 6.58 5.70 -6.58
N ASP A 426 7.00 5.49 -7.82
CA ASP A 426 6.09 5.20 -8.93
C ASP A 426 5.61 3.74 -8.89
N ARG A 427 4.36 3.58 -8.45
CA ARG A 427 3.67 2.28 -8.32
C ARG A 427 2.77 1.95 -9.50
N ASN A 428 2.76 2.77 -10.56
CA ASN A 428 1.95 2.52 -11.78
C ASN A 428 2.54 1.38 -12.63
N ARG A 429 3.86 1.25 -12.64
CA ARG A 429 4.56 0.21 -13.41
C ARG A 429 4.60 -1.12 -12.68
N GLU A 430 4.73 -2.19 -13.45
CA GLU A 430 5.00 -3.52 -12.92
C GLU A 430 6.47 -3.66 -12.53
N LEU A 431 6.73 -4.50 -11.52
CA LEU A 431 8.09 -4.88 -11.17
C LEU A 431 8.63 -5.86 -12.23
N GLN A 432 9.80 -5.53 -12.74
CA GLN A 432 10.67 -6.43 -13.50
C GLN A 432 11.45 -7.29 -12.47
N GLY A 433 11.67 -8.58 -12.74
CA GLY A 433 12.30 -9.49 -11.77
C GLY A 433 13.83 -9.33 -11.68
N ASP A 434 14.43 -8.69 -12.67
CA ASP A 434 15.85 -8.60 -12.98
C ASP A 434 16.17 -7.18 -13.48
N GLY A 435 15.99 -6.19 -12.60
CA GLY A 435 16.32 -4.80 -12.93
C GLY A 435 17.83 -4.55 -12.88
N ASP A 436 18.40 -4.04 -13.96
CA ASP A 436 19.75 -3.49 -13.96
C ASP A 436 19.93 -2.44 -12.85
N CYS A 437 21.16 -2.34 -12.32
CA CYS A 437 21.51 -1.31 -11.34
C CYS A 437 21.35 0.10 -11.93
N GLY A 438 20.25 0.74 -11.60
CA GLY A 438 19.86 2.05 -12.10
C GLY A 438 20.16 3.20 -11.16
N THR A 439 19.76 4.40 -11.59
CA THR A 439 19.74 5.61 -10.75
C THR A 439 18.31 5.90 -10.29
N ILE A 440 18.16 6.56 -9.14
CA ILE A 440 16.86 7.05 -8.67
C ILE A 440 16.74 8.55 -8.86
N SER A 441 15.52 9.04 -9.12
CA SER A 441 15.23 10.46 -9.35
C SER A 441 14.94 11.22 -8.06
N ARG A 442 14.60 10.51 -6.98
CA ARG A 442 14.34 11.03 -5.63
C ARG A 442 14.37 9.88 -4.63
N SER A 443 14.70 10.19 -3.39
CA SER A 443 14.58 9.30 -2.23
C SER A 443 13.84 9.99 -1.12
#